data_AF-A0A1F8NA90-F1
#
_entry.id   AF-A0A1F8NA90-F1
#
_cell.length_a   1.000
_cell.length_b   1.000
_cell.length_c   1.000
_cell.angle_alpha   90.00
_cell.angle_beta   90.00
_cell.angle_gamma   90.00
#
_symmetry.space_group_name_H-M   'P 1'
#
loop_
_entity.id
_entity.type
_entity.pdbx_description
1 polymer ?
#
loop_
_entity_poly.entity_id
_entity_poly.type
_entity_poly.pdbx_seq_one_letter_code
_entity_poly.pdbx_strand_id
1 'polypeptide(L)' 'MTNQTEKPPEEKKQNYMLMGIAIGMAIGIGIGLAMNNIAIGIGVGVGIGVAIGAGMEEEAKKKSK' A
#
# COMPACT_ATOMS: atom_id res chain seq x y z
N MET A 1 32.99 5.55 -25.00
CA MET A 1 32.19 6.77 -24.69
C MET A 1 30.72 6.43 -24.83
N THR A 2 29.87 7.05 -24.01
CA THR A 2 28.41 6.85 -23.81
C THR A 2 28.05 5.82 -22.71
N ASN A 3 28.28 6.22 -21.45
CA ASN A 3 27.28 6.74 -20.50
C ASN A 3 26.17 5.72 -20.18
N GLN A 4 26.43 4.96 -19.12
CA GLN A 4 25.38 4.27 -18.38
C GLN A 4 24.36 5.32 -17.97
N THR A 5 23.13 5.12 -18.40
CA THR A 5 21.92 5.79 -17.92
C THR A 5 21.90 5.77 -16.39
N GLU A 6 22.40 6.84 -15.79
CA GLU A 6 22.05 7.22 -14.44
C GLU A 6 20.53 7.43 -14.46
N LYS A 7 19.79 6.45 -13.94
CA LYS A 7 18.35 6.62 -13.71
C LYS A 7 18.21 7.88 -12.85
N PRO A 8 17.46 8.91 -13.29
CA PRO A 8 17.29 10.12 -12.51
C PRO A 8 16.82 9.74 -11.10
N PRO A 9 17.25 10.45 -10.04
CA PRO A 9 16.84 10.15 -8.67
C PRO A 9 15.32 10.05 -8.63
N GLU A 10 14.81 8.83 -8.48
CA GLU A 10 13.39 8.57 -8.40
C GLU A 10 12.91 9.29 -7.14
N GLU A 11 12.26 10.45 -7.31
CA GLU A 11 11.60 11.15 -6.21
C GLU A 11 10.70 10.12 -5.54
N LYS A 12 11.11 9.64 -4.36
CA LYS A 12 10.34 8.68 -3.57
C LYS A 12 9.09 9.40 -3.06
N LYS A 13 8.10 9.56 -3.93
CA LYS A 13 6.74 9.88 -3.51
C LYS A 13 6.29 8.72 -2.64
N GLN A 14 6.20 8.98 -1.35
CA GLN A 14 5.63 8.04 -0.40
C GLN A 14 4.15 7.87 -0.74
N ASN A 15 3.83 6.82 -1.48
CA ASN A 15 2.46 6.44 -1.78
C ASN A 15 1.90 5.63 -0.61
N TYR A 16 1.39 6.34 0.39
CA TYR A 16 0.77 5.73 1.56
C TYR A 16 -0.39 4.81 1.19
N MET A 17 -1.11 5.11 0.11
CA MET A 17 -2.15 4.23 -0.44
C MET A 17 -1.60 2.86 -0.88
N LEU A 18 -0.49 2.84 -1.60
CA LEU A 18 0.17 1.59 -2.01
C LEU A 18 0.66 0.79 -0.79
N MET A 19 1.20 1.49 0.22
CA MET A 19 1.66 0.85 1.45
C MET A 19 0.48 0.26 2.25
N GLY A 20 -0.62 1.01 2.39
CA GLY A 20 -1.84 0.55 3.04
C GLY A 20 -2.40 -0.69 2.37
N ILE A 21 -2.53 -0.68 1.03
CA ILE A 21 -2.99 -1.84 0.26
C ILE A 21 -2.06 -3.05 0.47
N ALA A 22 -0.73 -2.87 0.41
CA ALA A 22 0.22 -3.97 0.62
C ALA A 22 0.08 -4.61 2.01
N ILE A 23 -0.05 -3.79 3.06
CA ILE A 23 -0.28 -4.25 4.44
C ILE A 23 -1.63 -4.97 4.55
N GLY A 24 -2.69 -4.35 4.05
CA GLY A 24 -4.04 -4.91 4.07
C GLY A 24 -4.13 -6.24 3.31
N MET A 25 -3.45 -6.35 2.16
CA MET A 25 -3.37 -7.59 1.39
C MET A 25 -2.64 -8.71 2.13
N ALA A 26 -1.49 -8.42 2.76
CA ALA A 26 -0.77 -9.42 3.54
C ALA A 26 -1.63 -9.99 4.68
N ILE A 27 -2.34 -9.13 5.40
CA ILE A 27 -3.27 -9.53 6.48
C ILE A 27 -4.48 -10.29 5.89
N GLY A 28 -5.12 -9.73 4.87
CA GLY A 28 -6.32 -10.27 4.26
C GLY A 28 -6.10 -11.65 3.62
N ILE A 29 -4.97 -11.87 2.94
CA ILE A 29 -4.61 -13.17 2.40
C ILE A 29 -4.40 -14.17 3.54
N GLY A 30 -3.70 -13.79 4.62
CA GLY A 30 -3.51 -14.66 5.78
C GLY A 30 -4.83 -15.10 6.41
N ILE A 31 -5.77 -14.15 6.60
CA ILE A 31 -7.11 -14.43 7.12
C ILE A 31 -7.91 -15.29 6.13
N GLY A 32 -7.88 -14.96 4.84
CA GLY A 32 -8.60 -15.70 3.80
C GLY A 32 -8.14 -17.14 3.67
N LEU A 33 -6.84 -17.39 3.78
CA LEU A 33 -6.27 -18.74 3.83
C LEU A 33 -6.70 -19.48 5.10
N ALA A 34 -6.66 -18.83 6.27
CA ALA A 34 -7.10 -19.42 7.53
C ALA A 34 -8.60 -19.80 7.53
N MET A 35 -9.43 -19.02 6.84
CA MET A 35 -10.87 -19.27 6.69
C MET A 35 -11.22 -20.17 5.51
N ASN A 36 -10.23 -20.63 4.73
CA ASN A 36 -10.42 -21.31 3.45
C ASN A 36 -11.37 -20.55 2.49
N ASN A 37 -11.37 -19.22 2.59
CA ASN A 37 -12.20 -18.33 1.79
C ASN A 37 -11.40 -17.07 1.44
N ILE A 38 -10.67 -17.16 0.33
CA ILE A 38 -9.84 -16.06 -0.18
C ILE A 38 -10.69 -14.85 -0.60
N ALA A 39 -11.93 -15.05 -1.03
CA ALA A 39 -12.80 -13.94 -1.41
C ALA A 39 -13.10 -13.00 -0.22
N ILE A 40 -13.39 -13.58 0.96
CA ILE A 40 -13.56 -12.82 2.20
C ILE A 40 -12.23 -12.16 2.59
N GLY A 41 -11.12 -12.90 2.53
CA GLY A 41 -9.80 -12.38 2.86
C GLY A 41 -9.39 -11.17 2.02
N ILE A 42 -9.61 -11.22 0.71
CA ILE A 42 -9.35 -10.11 -0.21
C ILE A 42 -10.28 -8.93 0.09
N GLY A 43 -11.58 -9.17 0.27
CA GLY A 43 -12.54 -8.09 0.58
C GLY A 43 -12.18 -7.34 1.87
N VAL A 44 -11.90 -8.08 2.93
CA VAL A 44 -11.47 -7.52 4.22
C VAL A 44 -10.10 -6.86 4.10
N GLY A 45 -9.14 -7.51 3.43
CA GLY A 45 -7.79 -7.00 3.25
C GLY A 45 -7.74 -5.68 2.47
N VAL A 46 -8.51 -5.56 1.38
CA VAL A 46 -8.63 -4.31 0.63
C VAL A 46 -9.31 -3.24 1.48
N GLY A 47 -10.39 -3.56 2.20
CA GLY A 47 -11.07 -2.60 3.07
C GLY A 47 -10.16 -2.01 4.14
N ILE A 48 -9.42 -2.88 4.86
CA ILE A 48 -8.43 -2.46 5.87
C ILE A 48 -7.29 -1.67 5.23
N GLY A 49 -6.75 -2.16 4.11
CA GLY A 49 -5.62 -1.52 3.45
C GLY A 49 -5.94 -0.13 2.90
N VAL A 50 -7.13 0.06 2.33
CA VAL A 50 -7.64 1.36 1.90
C VAL A 50 -7.83 2.30 3.08
N ALA A 51 -8.43 1.83 4.18
CA ALA A 51 -8.64 2.66 5.37
C ALA A 51 -7.32 3.17 5.97
N ILE A 52 -6.33 2.28 6.11
CA ILE A 52 -4.99 2.65 6.59
C ILE A 52 -4.31 3.61 5.61
N GLY A 53 -4.31 3.27 4.32
CA GLY A 53 -3.66 4.08 3.28
C GLY A 53 -4.24 5.48 3.18
N ALA A 54 -5.57 5.61 3.21
CA ALA A 54 -6.28 6.88 3.19
C ALA A 54 -6.03 7.71 4.45
N GLY A 55 -6.03 7.09 5.63
CA GLY A 55 -5.71 7.77 6.89
C GLY A 55 -4.29 8.34 6.89
N MET A 56 -3.30 7.52 6.50
CA MET A 56 -1.90 7.95 6.38
C MET A 56 -1.71 9.05 5.33
N GLU A 57 -2.42 8.97 4.19
CA GLU A 57 -2.37 10.01 3.16
C GLU A 57 -2.95 11.34 3.67
N GLU A 58 -4.06 11.29 4.42
CA GLU A 58 -4.65 12.48 5.03
C GLU A 58 -3.72 13.12 6.08
N GLU A 59 -3.10 12.31 6.93
CA GLU A 59 -2.11 12.78 7.90
C GLU A 59 -0.89 13.42 7.24
N ALA A 60 -0.38 12.81 6.17
CA ALA A 60 0.73 13.36 5.40
C ALA A 60 0.36 14.69 4.75
N LYS A 61 -0.84 14.81 4.18
CA LYS A 61 -1.35 16.08 3.62
C LYS A 61 -1.49 17.17 4.68
N LYS A 62 -1.93 16.83 5.90
CA LYS A 62 -2.04 17.77 7.02
C LYS A 62 -0.66 18.27 7.50
N LYS A 63 0.36 17.41 7.51
CA LYS A 63 1.73 17.81 7.90
C LYS A 63 2.44 18.68 6.87
N SER A 64 2.04 18.60 5.60
CA SER A 64 2.64 19.38 4.51
C SER A 64 1.95 20.74 4.27
N LYS A 65 0.96 21.11 5.08
CA LYS A 65 0.22 22.37 5.00
C LYS A 65 0.50 23.25 6.21
#